data_AF-A0A2E4J0Q4-F1
#
_entry.id   AF-A0A2E4J0Q4-F1
#
_cell.length_a   1.000
_cell.length_b   1.000
_cell.length_c   1.000
_cell.angle_alpha   90.00
_cell.angle_beta   90.00
_cell.angle_gamma   90.00
#
_symmetry.space_group_name_H-M   'P 1'
#
loop_
_entity.id
_entity.type
_entity.pdbx_description
1 polymer ?
#
loop_
_entity_poly.entity_id
_entity_poly.type
_entity_poly.pdbx_seq_one_letter_code
_entity_poly.pdbx_strand_id
1 'polypeptide(L)'
;MPQVVLSAREAALGGTHDKTVQCLQCLGLCQQRQGGHPRAAASYARLLLLWMQKEAAPTPGRLHALQGLLRSLDKQGRAREFLAIQRQLVYDLAVLHGKLSVRCVAARTDLAQRLLAEKRTDEAYEVPGDE
;
A
#
# COMPACT_ATOMS: atom_id res chain seq x y z
N MET A 1 -21.03 10.64 -3.79
CA MET A 1 -21.69 9.76 -2.80
C MET A 1 -20.76 9.04 -1.81
N PRO A 2 -19.56 8.51 -2.15
CA PRO A 2 -18.78 7.71 -1.18
C PRO A 2 -18.08 8.54 -0.08
N GLN A 3 -17.86 9.84 -0.29
CA GLN A 3 -17.29 10.75 0.73
C GLN A 3 -18.29 11.08 1.85
N VAL A 4 -19.56 11.31 1.52
CA VAL A 4 -20.63 11.61 2.51
C VAL A 4 -20.84 10.42 3.45
N VAL A 5 -20.81 9.21 2.90
CA VAL A 5 -20.91 7.96 3.68
C VAL A 5 -19.70 7.77 4.60
N LEU A 6 -18.50 8.16 4.15
CA LEU A 6 -17.30 8.10 4.97
C LEU A 6 -17.38 9.05 6.16
N SER A 7 -17.74 10.32 5.94
CA SER A 7 -17.87 11.31 7.02
C SER A 7 -18.91 10.91 8.06
N ALA A 8 -20.05 10.37 7.63
CA ALA A 8 -21.08 9.86 8.53
C ALA A 8 -20.60 8.64 9.35
N ARG A 9 -19.82 7.74 8.74
CA ARG A 9 -19.24 6.57 9.43
C ARG A 9 -18.13 6.94 10.40
N GLU A 10 -17.26 7.90 10.04
CA GLU A 10 -16.23 8.41 10.93
C GLU A 10 -16.83 9.08 12.17
N ALA A 11 -17.89 9.87 12.00
CA ALA A 11 -18.59 10.52 13.10
C ALA A 11 -19.36 9.53 14.00
N ALA A 12 -19.97 8.49 13.43
CA ALA A 12 -20.81 7.55 14.18
C ALA A 12 -20.04 6.38 14.80
N LEU A 13 -18.97 5.90 14.16
CA LEU A 13 -18.28 4.66 14.52
C LEU A 13 -16.79 4.87 14.85
N GLY A 14 -16.24 6.05 14.55
CA GLY A 14 -14.81 6.32 14.63
C GLY A 14 -14.04 5.91 13.36
N GLY A 15 -12.83 6.46 13.23
CA GLY A 15 -11.96 6.26 12.07
C GLY A 15 -11.42 4.83 11.92
N THR A 16 -11.21 4.12 13.03
CA THR A 16 -10.60 2.78 13.06
C THR A 16 -11.62 1.63 12.94
N HIS A 17 -12.91 1.94 12.89
CA HIS A 17 -13.95 0.92 12.79
C HIS A 17 -13.93 0.23 11.41
N ASP A 18 -14.15 -1.09 11.37
CA ASP A 18 -14.01 -1.92 10.16
C ASP A 18 -14.85 -1.42 8.98
N LYS A 19 -16.09 -1.00 9.24
CA LYS A 19 -16.97 -0.40 8.21
C LYS A 19 -16.42 0.90 7.61
N THR A 20 -15.70 1.70 8.39
CA THR A 20 -15.07 2.96 7.93
C THR A 20 -13.86 2.64 7.05
N VAL A 21 -13.03 1.71 7.51
CA VAL A 21 -11.85 1.19 6.80
C VAL A 21 -12.23 0.54 5.46
N GLN A 22 -13.24 -0.31 5.44
CA GLN A 22 -13.77 -0.91 4.19
C GLN A 22 -14.30 0.16 3.23
N CYS A 23 -14.97 1.20 3.76
CA CYS A 23 -15.48 2.29 2.94
C CYS A 23 -14.35 3.06 2.24
N LEU A 24 -13.26 3.35 2.96
CA LEU A 24 -12.06 3.98 2.41
C LEU A 24 -11.41 3.12 1.32
N GLN A 25 -11.32 1.81 1.53
CA GLN A 25 -10.76 0.87 0.56
C GLN A 25 -11.57 0.88 -0.75
N CYS A 26 -12.89 0.78 -0.66
CA CYS A 26 -13.78 0.85 -1.82
C CYS A 26 -13.66 2.21 -2.54
N LEU A 27 -13.59 3.30 -1.79
CA LEU A 27 -13.44 4.64 -2.34
C LEU A 27 -12.12 4.79 -3.11
N GLY A 28 -11.00 4.29 -2.57
CA GLY A 28 -9.72 4.26 -3.26
C GLY A 28 -9.76 3.46 -4.57
N LEU A 29 -10.39 2.28 -4.55
CA LEU A 29 -10.57 1.43 -5.75
C LEU A 29 -11.40 2.14 -6.83
N CYS A 30 -12.53 2.76 -6.45
CA CYS A 30 -13.36 3.53 -7.37
C CYS A 30 -12.58 4.70 -7.99
N GLN A 31 -11.80 5.43 -7.18
CA GLN A 31 -10.97 6.53 -7.66
C GLN A 31 -9.88 6.06 -8.62
N GLN A 32 -9.24 4.92 -8.38
CA GLN A 32 -8.28 4.34 -9.33
C GLN A 32 -8.94 4.03 -10.68
N ARG A 33 -10.11 3.39 -10.66
CA ARG A 33 -10.85 3.03 -11.89
C ARG A 33 -11.32 4.25 -12.68
N GLN A 34 -11.55 5.37 -12.00
CA GLN A 34 -11.90 6.65 -12.64
C GLN A 34 -10.67 7.44 -13.12
N GLY A 35 -9.45 6.88 -13.02
CA GLY A 35 -8.20 7.58 -13.37
C GLY A 35 -7.76 8.65 -12.35
N GLY A 36 -8.49 8.80 -11.24
CA GLY A 36 -8.18 9.74 -10.16
C GLY A 36 -7.04 9.27 -9.25
N HIS A 37 -5.88 8.96 -9.83
CA HIS A 37 -4.71 8.40 -9.12
C HIS A 37 -4.24 9.23 -7.91
N PRO A 38 -4.21 10.57 -7.94
CA PRO A 38 -3.83 11.37 -6.77
C PRO A 38 -4.82 11.22 -5.61
N ARG A 39 -6.13 11.23 -5.90
CA ARG A 39 -7.18 11.03 -4.89
C ARG A 39 -7.15 9.62 -4.33
N ALA A 40 -6.93 8.62 -5.19
CA ALA A 40 -6.77 7.23 -4.76
C ALA A 40 -5.57 7.06 -3.82
N ALA A 41 -4.43 7.66 -4.15
CA ALA A 41 -3.24 7.63 -3.30
C ALA A 41 -3.52 8.22 -1.92
N ALA A 42 -4.21 9.37 -1.84
CA ALA A 42 -4.60 9.96 -0.55
C ALA A 42 -5.52 9.03 0.26
N SER A 43 -6.49 8.39 -0.39
CA SER A 43 -7.40 7.44 0.25
C SER A 43 -6.68 6.21 0.79
N TYR A 44 -5.74 5.64 0.03
CA TYR A 44 -4.94 4.50 0.48
C TYR A 44 -3.94 4.88 1.57
N ALA A 45 -3.32 6.05 1.50
CA ALA A 45 -2.42 6.54 2.56
C ALA A 45 -3.17 6.72 3.88
N ARG A 46 -4.39 7.30 3.84
CA ARG A 46 -5.24 7.40 5.03
C ARG A 46 -5.65 6.03 5.57
N LEU A 47 -6.00 5.11 4.68
CA LEU A 47 -6.34 3.73 5.05
C LEU A 47 -5.16 3.03 5.77
N LEU A 48 -3.93 3.25 5.31
CA LEU A 48 -2.72 2.70 5.95
C LEU A 48 -2.52 3.24 7.37
N LEU A 49 -2.69 4.55 7.56
CA LEU A 49 -2.59 5.17 8.89
C LEU A 49 -3.61 4.58 9.87
N LEU A 50 -4.85 4.37 9.42
CA LEU A 50 -5.90 3.79 10.26
C LEU A 50 -5.59 2.33 10.62
N TRP A 51 -5.05 1.55 9.68
CA TRP A 51 -4.61 0.18 9.96
C TRP A 51 -3.45 0.16 10.96
N MET A 52 -2.46 1.04 10.82
CA MET A 52 -1.35 1.14 11.77
C MET A 52 -1.79 1.56 13.18
N GLN A 53 -2.84 2.38 13.29
CA GLN A 53 -3.44 2.72 14.58
C GLN A 53 -4.23 1.56 15.19
N LYS A 54 -4.90 0.76 14.36
CA LYS A 54 -5.72 -0.36 14.82
C LYS A 54 -4.86 -1.54 15.27
N GLU A 55 -3.88 -1.92 14.45
CA GLU A 55 -3.03 -3.09 14.66
C GLU A 55 -1.58 -2.77 14.26
N ALA A 56 -0.65 -3.03 15.19
CA ALA A 56 0.78 -2.88 14.93
C ALA A 56 1.31 -3.98 13.98
N ALA A 57 0.72 -5.18 14.06
CA ALA A 57 1.06 -6.30 13.19
C ALA A 57 0.53 -6.07 11.76
N PRO A 58 1.25 -6.51 10.72
CA PRO A 58 0.75 -6.42 9.36
C PRO A 58 -0.53 -7.24 9.18
N THR A 59 -1.46 -6.74 8.38
CA THR A 59 -2.74 -7.41 8.09
C THR A 59 -2.96 -7.53 6.58
N PRO A 60 -3.81 -8.46 6.11
CA PRO A 60 -4.22 -8.51 4.71
C PRO A 60 -4.85 -7.20 4.20
N GLY A 61 -5.54 -6.46 5.08
CA GLY A 61 -6.11 -5.15 4.76
C GLY A 61 -5.04 -4.09 4.50
N ARG A 62 -3.98 -4.08 5.31
CA ARG A 62 -2.80 -3.23 5.12
C ARG A 62 -2.08 -3.55 3.80
N LEU A 63 -1.90 -4.83 3.47
CA LEU A 63 -1.32 -5.25 2.18
C LEU A 63 -2.12 -4.71 0.98
N HIS A 64 -3.45 -4.80 1.04
CA HIS A 64 -4.30 -4.29 -0.04
C HIS A 64 -4.17 -2.78 -0.20
N ALA A 65 -4.07 -2.04 0.90
CA ALA A 65 -3.86 -0.61 0.88
C ALA A 65 -2.49 -0.22 0.28
N LEU A 66 -1.41 -0.91 0.66
CA LEU A 66 -0.08 -0.71 0.09
C LEU A 66 -0.08 -0.95 -1.43
N GLN A 67 -0.67 -2.06 -1.89
CA GLN A 67 -0.75 -2.37 -3.32
C GLN A 67 -1.58 -1.33 -4.11
N GLY A 68 -2.66 -0.84 -3.51
CA GLY A 68 -3.46 0.25 -4.07
C GLY A 68 -2.66 1.56 -4.19
N LEU A 69 -1.88 1.88 -3.16
CA LEU A 69 -1.02 3.06 -3.17
C LEU A 69 0.08 2.94 -4.24
N LEU A 70 0.76 1.79 -4.33
CA LEU A 70 1.80 1.52 -5.33
C LEU A 70 1.30 1.71 -6.76
N ARG A 71 0.15 1.12 -7.11
CA ARG A 71 -0.48 1.33 -8.43
C ARG A 71 -0.78 2.81 -8.70
N SER A 72 -1.16 3.56 -7.68
CA SER A 72 -1.46 4.99 -7.82
C SER A 72 -0.20 5.83 -7.99
N LEU A 73 0.89 5.49 -7.28
CA LEU A 73 2.17 6.18 -7.37
C LEU A 73 2.89 5.90 -8.69
N ASP A 74 2.82 4.66 -9.18
CA ASP A 74 3.38 4.24 -10.46
C ASP A 74 2.79 5.05 -11.62
N LYS A 75 1.46 5.23 -11.63
CA LYS A 75 0.75 6.08 -12.60
C LYS A 75 1.05 7.57 -12.48
N GLN A 76 1.56 8.02 -11.34
CA GLN A 76 1.97 9.41 -11.12
C GLN A 76 3.48 9.62 -11.37
N GLY A 77 4.24 8.57 -11.69
CA GLY A 77 5.69 8.66 -11.83
C GLY A 77 6.43 9.00 -10.53
N ARG A 78 5.81 8.80 -9.37
CA ARG A 78 6.38 9.16 -8.05
C ARG A 78 7.30 8.05 -7.55
N ALA A 79 8.44 7.89 -8.22
CA ALA A 79 9.32 6.74 -8.05
C ALA A 79 9.95 6.62 -6.64
N ARG A 80 10.38 7.73 -6.02
CA ARG A 80 10.92 7.73 -4.64
C ARG A 80 9.92 7.20 -3.61
N GLU A 81 8.68 7.67 -3.67
CA GLU A 81 7.62 7.21 -2.77
C GLU A 81 7.21 5.78 -3.08
N PHE A 82 7.18 5.41 -4.37
CA PHE A 82 6.93 4.04 -4.76
C PHE A 82 7.92 3.08 -4.08
N LEU A 83 9.21 3.39 -4.12
CA LEU A 83 10.25 2.56 -3.49
C LEU A 83 10.07 2.43 -1.98
N ALA A 84 9.72 3.52 -1.29
CA ALA A 84 9.45 3.51 0.15
C ALA A 84 8.27 2.59 0.49
N ILE A 85 7.16 2.70 -0.25
CA ILE A 85 5.96 1.88 -0.04
C ILE A 85 6.21 0.42 -0.44
N GLN A 86 7.01 0.18 -1.49
CA GLN A 86 7.35 -1.18 -1.95
C GLN A 86 8.18 -1.92 -0.89
N ARG A 87 9.11 -1.23 -0.21
CA ARG A 87 9.85 -1.80 0.93
C ARG A 87 8.93 -2.22 2.07
N GLN A 88 7.96 -1.38 2.42
CA GLN A 88 6.95 -1.72 3.42
C GLN A 88 6.12 -2.94 2.99
N LEU A 89 5.76 -3.04 1.71
CA LEU A 89 5.03 -4.20 1.19
C LEU A 89 5.83 -5.49 1.31
N VAL A 90 7.13 -5.46 0.98
CA VAL A 90 8.02 -6.62 1.14
C VAL A 90 8.11 -7.06 2.60
N TYR A 91 8.27 -6.11 3.53
CA TYR A 91 8.30 -6.40 4.97
C TYR A 91 6.99 -7.05 5.43
N ASP A 92 5.85 -6.45 5.11
CA ASP A 92 4.53 -6.98 5.52
C ASP A 92 4.26 -8.37 4.93
N LEU A 93 4.64 -8.59 3.67
CA LEU A 93 4.51 -9.90 3.02
C LEU A 93 5.40 -10.95 3.67
N ALA A 94 6.63 -10.58 4.05
CA ALA A 94 7.55 -11.48 4.72
C ALA A 94 7.02 -11.89 6.11
N VAL A 95 6.42 -10.95 6.85
CA VAL A 95 5.81 -11.24 8.16
C VAL A 95 4.57 -12.12 8.03
N LEU A 96 3.69 -11.84 7.06
CA LEU A 96 2.42 -12.56 6.93
C LEU A 96 2.51 -13.92 6.24
N HIS A 97 3.33 -14.03 5.20
CA HIS A 97 3.39 -15.22 4.35
C HIS A 97 4.76 -15.90 4.34
N GLY A 98 5.73 -15.36 5.07
CA GLY A 98 7.12 -15.82 5.04
C GLY A 98 7.94 -15.21 3.92
N LYS A 99 9.26 -15.10 4.16
CA LYS A 99 10.23 -14.50 3.22
C LYS A 99 10.28 -15.21 1.86
N LEU A 100 9.98 -16.52 1.81
CA LEU A 100 10.04 -17.36 0.61
C LEU A 100 8.69 -17.48 -0.12
N SER A 101 7.66 -16.77 0.34
CA SER A 101 6.38 -16.74 -0.36
C SER A 101 6.56 -16.17 -1.76
N VAL A 102 5.91 -16.80 -2.76
CA VAL A 102 5.87 -16.31 -4.16
C VAL A 102 5.53 -14.82 -4.23
N ARG A 103 4.63 -14.34 -3.35
CA ARG A 103 4.25 -12.93 -3.29
C ARG A 103 5.38 -12.03 -2.77
N CYS A 104 6.12 -12.47 -1.77
CA CYS A 104 7.24 -11.72 -1.21
C CYS A 104 8.40 -11.64 -2.22
N VAL A 105 8.73 -12.77 -2.84
CA VAL A 105 9.75 -12.85 -3.89
C VAL A 105 9.40 -11.94 -5.06
N ALA A 106 8.17 -12.02 -5.58
CA ALA A 106 7.72 -11.12 -6.65
C ALA A 106 7.83 -9.64 -6.27
N ALA A 107 7.42 -9.26 -5.06
CA ALA A 107 7.54 -7.89 -4.59
C ALA A 107 9.00 -7.41 -4.45
N ARG A 108 9.93 -8.30 -4.08
CA ARG A 108 11.37 -8.00 -4.06
C ARG A 108 11.95 -7.85 -5.45
N THR A 109 11.56 -8.70 -6.39
CA THR A 109 11.97 -8.59 -7.80
C THR A 109 11.50 -7.25 -8.39
N ASP A 110 10.24 -6.88 -8.17
CA ASP A 110 9.69 -5.59 -8.59
C ASP A 110 10.44 -4.39 -7.99
N LEU A 111 10.91 -4.52 -6.75
CA LEU A 111 11.72 -3.50 -6.07
C LEU A 111 13.10 -3.39 -6.71
N ALA A 112 13.79 -4.51 -6.90
CA ALA A 112 15.12 -4.56 -7.49
C ALA A 112 15.11 -3.98 -8.92
N GLN A 113 14.13 -4.36 -9.75
CA GLN A 113 13.98 -3.83 -11.11
C GLN A 113 13.83 -2.31 -11.14
N ARG A 114 13.04 -1.74 -10.23
CA ARG A 114 12.86 -0.27 -10.16
C ARG A 114 14.09 0.45 -9.62
N LEU A 115 14.81 -0.14 -8.65
CA LEU A 115 16.08 0.42 -8.17
C LEU A 115 17.15 0.44 -9.28
N LEU A 116 17.21 -0.62 -10.09
CA LEU A 116 18.07 -0.68 -11.27
C LEU A 116 17.69 0.41 -12.30
N ALA A 117 16.40 0.63 -12.54
CA ALA A 117 15.92 1.69 -13.42
C ALA A 117 16.29 3.10 -12.91
N GLU A 118 16.36 3.30 -11.60
CA GLU A 118 16.86 4.54 -10.97
C GLU A 118 18.39 4.64 -10.90
N LYS A 119 19.14 3.68 -11.46
CA LYS A 119 20.61 3.55 -11.37
C LYS A 119 21.13 3.42 -9.93
N ARG A 120 20.29 2.96 -9.00
CA ARG A 120 20.66 2.67 -7.60
C ARG A 120 21.03 1.19 -7.48
N THR A 121 22.11 0.83 -8.16
CA THR A 121 22.56 -0.57 -8.32
C THR A 121 22.94 -1.21 -7.00
N ASP A 122 23.55 -0.45 -6.10
CA ASP A 122 24.03 -0.95 -4.80
C ASP A 122 22.85 -1.40 -3.93
N GLU A 123 21.80 -0.56 -3.86
CA GLU A 123 20.57 -0.89 -3.12
C GLU A 123 19.76 -2.01 -3.77
N ALA A 124 19.89 -2.21 -5.09
CA ALA A 124 19.23 -3.32 -5.78
C ALA A 124 19.86 -4.67 -5.43
N TYR A 125 21.18 -4.68 -5.20
CA TYR A 125 21.92 -5.86 -4.77
C TYR A 125 21.64 -6.23 -3.30
N GLU A 126 21.43 -5.21 -2.45
CA GLU A 126 21.12 -5.38 -1.03
C GLU A 126 19.67 -5.77 -0.75
N VAL A 127 18.77 -5.79 -1.75
CA VAL A 127 17.40 -6.29 -1.55
C VAL A 127 17.51 -7.74 -1.06
N PRO A 128 17.12 -8.06 0.19
CA PRO A 128 17.46 -9.34 0.79
C PRO A 128 16.83 -10.49 -0.01
N GLY A 129 17.65 -11.13 -0.82
CA GLY A 129 17.37 -12.37 -1.52
C GLY A 129 17.90 -13.51 -0.65
N ASP A 130 16.97 -14.17 0.03
CA ASP A 130 17.15 -15.54 0.52
C ASP A 130 18.34 -15.78 1.48
N GLU A 131 18.48 -14.95 2.52
CA GLU A 131 19.07 -15.37 3.81
C GLU A 131 18.03 -15.87 4.80
#